data_AF-A0A4R6THM9-F1
#
_entry.id   AF-A0A4R6THM9-F1
#
_cell.length_a   1.000
_cell.length_b   1.000
_cell.length_c   1.000
_cell.angle_alpha   90.00
_cell.angle_beta   90.00
_cell.angle_gamma   90.00
#
_symmetry.space_group_name_H-M   'P 1'
#
loop_
_entity.id
_entity.type
_entity.pdbx_description
1 polymer ?
#
loop_
_entity_poly.entity_id
_entity_poly.type
_entity_poly.pdbx_seq_one_letter_code
_entity_poly.pdbx_strand_id
1 'polypeptide(L)'
;MSEHHHFIIYKPYGFLSQFITNQIKGGKHKLLGELYDFPEKTMAVGRLDVKSEGLLLLTTDGKVSDHITTRGKVEKEYYVQLDGAITSEAIEQLQNGVEIGFDGKKYITKPCKVKLIDTPDLPERSKKIRDARHGPTPWISVTLTEGKFRQVRKMTSAVGFPTLRLVRVRVGDILLGNMQVGEVREVEELI
;
A
#
# COMPACT_ATOMS: atom_id res chain seq x y z
N MET A 1 -18.66 -27.22 6.01
CA MET A 1 -18.46 -25.76 5.82
C MET A 1 -17.05 -25.63 5.26
N SER A 2 -16.85 -24.88 4.17
CA SER A 2 -15.50 -24.69 3.64
C SER A 2 -14.70 -23.89 4.66
N GLU A 3 -13.63 -24.51 5.19
CA GLU A 3 -12.66 -23.81 6.02
C GLU A 3 -11.98 -22.74 5.16
N HIS A 4 -12.04 -21.50 5.60
CA HIS A 4 -11.44 -20.37 4.90
C HIS A 4 -10.12 -20.02 5.58
N HIS A 5 -9.08 -19.90 4.78
CA HIS A 5 -7.76 -19.46 5.22
C HIS A 5 -7.56 -17.98 5.00
N HIS A 6 -6.92 -17.33 5.98
CA HIS A 6 -6.62 -15.91 5.97
C HIS A 6 -5.17 -15.65 6.33
N PHE A 7 -4.55 -14.69 5.65
CA PHE A 7 -3.15 -14.36 5.87
C PHE A 7 -2.94 -12.86 5.91
N ILE A 8 -2.00 -12.45 6.75
CA ILE A 8 -1.41 -11.12 6.82
C ILE A 8 0.01 -11.25 6.31
N ILE A 9 0.39 -10.42 5.33
CA ILE A 9 1.76 -10.41 4.81
C ILE A 9 2.38 -9.03 4.82
N TYR A 10 3.69 -8.96 5.02
CA TYR A 10 4.49 -7.83 4.57
C TYR A 10 4.88 -8.09 3.12
N LYS A 11 4.18 -7.45 2.18
CA LYS A 11 4.52 -7.53 0.76
C LYS A 11 5.85 -6.79 0.48
N PRO A 12 6.89 -7.47 -0.04
CA PRO A 12 8.15 -6.81 -0.37
C PRO A 12 8.04 -5.92 -1.62
N TYR A 13 8.95 -4.95 -1.74
CA TYR A 13 9.13 -4.21 -2.99
C TYR A 13 9.49 -5.16 -4.15
N GLY A 14 8.88 -4.91 -5.31
CA GLY A 14 9.15 -5.67 -6.53
C GLY A 14 8.22 -6.87 -6.74
N PHE A 15 7.37 -7.19 -5.77
CA PHE A 15 6.36 -8.23 -5.88
C PHE A 15 5.08 -7.70 -6.52
N LEU A 16 4.48 -8.50 -7.39
CA LEU A 16 3.13 -8.28 -7.91
C LEU A 16 2.11 -8.83 -6.91
N SER A 17 1.00 -8.13 -6.69
CA SER A 17 -0.07 -8.62 -5.80
C SER A 17 -0.96 -9.68 -6.49
N GLN A 18 -0.33 -10.74 -7.02
CA GLN A 18 -0.97 -11.81 -7.80
C GLN A 18 -0.23 -13.14 -7.58
N PHE A 19 -0.97 -14.25 -7.74
CA PHE A 19 -0.46 -15.63 -7.65
C PHE A 19 -0.18 -16.26 -9.01
N ILE A 20 -0.95 -15.88 -10.03
CA ILE A 20 -0.83 -16.39 -11.40
C ILE A 20 -0.72 -15.18 -12.34
N THR A 21 0.08 -15.31 -13.39
CA THR A 21 0.10 -14.37 -14.51
C THR A 21 -0.16 -15.12 -15.82
N ASN A 22 -1.08 -14.61 -16.64
CA ASN A 22 -1.32 -15.14 -17.98
C ASN A 22 -0.25 -14.66 -18.99
N GLN A 23 0.73 -13.87 -18.55
CA GLN A 23 1.83 -13.33 -19.35
C GLN A 23 3.18 -13.93 -18.91
N ILE A 24 3.27 -15.26 -18.86
CA ILE A 24 4.56 -15.97 -18.73
C ILE A 24 5.25 -15.99 -20.11
N LYS A 25 5.59 -14.81 -20.61
CA LYS A 25 6.65 -14.64 -21.61
C LYS A 25 7.56 -13.52 -21.09
N GLY A 26 8.46 -13.89 -20.16
CA GLY A 26 9.58 -13.05 -19.70
C GLY A 26 9.32 -12.13 -18.49
N GLY A 27 8.45 -12.52 -17.55
CA GLY A 27 8.03 -11.66 -16.43
C GLY A 27 9.18 -11.28 -15.46
N LYS A 28 9.57 -10.01 -15.45
CA LYS A 28 10.62 -9.43 -14.56
C LYS A 28 10.23 -9.31 -13.06
N HIS A 29 9.02 -9.71 -12.65
CA HIS A 29 8.48 -9.40 -11.33
C HIS A 29 8.12 -10.67 -10.56
N LYS A 30 8.43 -10.67 -9.26
CA LYS A 30 8.12 -11.78 -8.34
C LYS A 30 6.63 -11.83 -8.00
N LEU A 31 6.09 -13.01 -7.76
CA LEU A 31 4.68 -13.24 -7.43
C LEU A 31 4.49 -13.54 -5.94
N LEU A 32 3.26 -13.39 -5.43
CA LEU A 32 2.95 -13.66 -4.02
C LEU A 32 3.18 -15.14 -3.66
N GLY A 33 2.91 -16.05 -4.58
CA GLY A 33 3.13 -17.49 -4.37
C GLY A 33 4.59 -17.89 -4.14
N GLU A 34 5.55 -16.99 -4.37
CA GLU A 34 6.97 -17.23 -4.03
C GLU A 34 7.28 -16.99 -2.54
N LEU A 35 6.36 -16.40 -1.76
CA LEU A 35 6.60 -16.05 -0.36
C LEU A 35 6.25 -17.17 0.62
N TYR A 36 5.27 -18.00 0.27
CA TYR A 36 4.72 -19.03 1.15
C TYR A 36 3.87 -20.03 0.33
N ASP A 37 3.69 -21.23 0.87
CA ASP A 37 2.83 -22.26 0.29
C ASP A 37 1.36 -21.98 0.62
N PHE A 38 0.78 -20.99 -0.06
CA PHE A 38 -0.61 -20.60 0.14
C PHE A 38 -1.59 -21.65 -0.40
N PRO A 39 -2.74 -21.87 0.27
CA PRO A 39 -3.79 -22.75 -0.23
C PRO A 39 -4.29 -22.33 -1.62
N GLU A 40 -4.81 -23.29 -2.39
CA GLU A 40 -5.46 -22.99 -3.66
C GLU A 40 -6.59 -21.96 -3.48
N LYS A 41 -6.81 -21.15 -4.51
CA LYS A 41 -7.82 -20.06 -4.53
C LYS A 41 -7.53 -18.89 -3.56
N THR A 42 -6.37 -18.88 -2.89
CA THR A 42 -5.93 -17.69 -2.14
C THR A 42 -5.87 -16.48 -3.06
N MET A 43 -6.46 -15.37 -2.62
CA MET A 43 -6.52 -14.12 -3.35
C MET A 43 -6.10 -12.94 -2.49
N ALA A 44 -5.58 -11.90 -3.13
CA ALA A 44 -5.22 -10.67 -2.44
C ALA A 44 -6.48 -9.82 -2.15
N VAL A 45 -6.63 -9.38 -0.90
CA VAL A 45 -7.66 -8.44 -0.47
C VAL A 45 -7.24 -7.02 -0.89
N GLY A 46 -7.66 -6.67 -2.11
CA GLY A 46 -7.15 -5.50 -2.79
C GLY A 46 -5.72 -5.69 -3.26
N ARG A 47 -5.11 -4.64 -3.83
CA ARG A 47 -3.79 -4.73 -4.45
C ARG A 47 -2.86 -3.63 -3.97
N LEU A 48 -1.60 -3.98 -3.80
CA LEU A 48 -0.49 -3.03 -3.73
C LEU A 48 0.29 -3.07 -5.04
N ASP A 49 0.62 -1.90 -5.58
CA ASP A 49 1.46 -1.79 -6.78
C ASP A 49 2.82 -2.48 -6.58
N VAL A 50 3.47 -2.90 -7.66
CA VAL A 50 4.82 -3.51 -7.62
C VAL A 50 5.83 -2.67 -6.85
N LYS A 51 5.71 -1.34 -6.94
CA LYS A 51 6.60 -0.39 -6.26
C LYS A 51 6.18 -0.01 -4.83
N SER A 52 5.14 -0.66 -4.30
CA SER A 52 4.60 -0.41 -2.96
C SER A 52 4.79 -1.64 -2.08
N GLU A 53 4.89 -1.41 -0.78
CA GLU A 53 5.28 -2.40 0.23
C GLU A 53 4.30 -2.43 1.41
N GLY A 54 4.52 -3.36 2.32
CA GLY A 54 3.85 -3.42 3.62
C GLY A 54 2.61 -4.31 3.59
N LEU A 55 1.66 -3.97 4.45
CA LEU A 55 0.51 -4.79 4.79
C LEU A 55 -0.34 -5.15 3.56
N LEU A 56 -0.40 -6.43 3.24
CA LEU A 56 -1.36 -7.01 2.30
C LEU A 56 -2.06 -8.17 3.00
N LEU A 57 -3.39 -8.20 2.90
CA LEU A 57 -4.18 -9.30 3.43
C LEU A 57 -4.50 -10.25 2.28
N LEU A 58 -4.52 -11.55 2.58
CA LEU A 58 -4.88 -12.61 1.64
C LEU A 58 -5.99 -13.45 2.27
N THR A 59 -6.87 -13.99 1.43
CA THR A 59 -8.01 -14.78 1.89
C THR A 59 -8.41 -15.80 0.83
N THR A 60 -9.05 -16.88 1.24
CA THR A 60 -9.82 -17.76 0.35
C THR A 60 -11.32 -17.45 0.37
N ASP A 61 -11.77 -16.56 1.28
CA ASP A 61 -13.15 -16.05 1.35
C ASP A 61 -13.33 -14.77 0.53
N GLY A 62 -14.06 -14.87 -0.58
CA GLY A 62 -14.41 -13.74 -1.44
C GLY A 62 -15.28 -12.68 -0.74
N LYS A 63 -16.12 -13.06 0.23
CA LYS A 63 -16.99 -12.11 0.95
C LYS A 63 -16.18 -11.16 1.84
N VAL A 64 -15.19 -11.69 2.55
CA VAL A 64 -14.22 -10.91 3.32
C VAL A 64 -13.44 -9.96 2.41
N SER A 65 -12.99 -10.45 1.26
CA SER A 65 -12.29 -9.63 0.26
C SER A 65 -13.15 -8.47 -0.23
N ASP A 66 -14.40 -8.74 -0.63
CA ASP A 66 -15.34 -7.73 -1.11
C ASP A 66 -15.67 -6.70 -0.01
N HIS A 67 -15.87 -7.13 1.23
CA HIS A 67 -16.13 -6.23 2.35
C HIS A 67 -15.01 -5.20 2.53
N ILE A 68 -13.74 -5.65 2.60
CA ILE A 68 -12.57 -4.80 2.85
C ILE A 68 -12.22 -3.90 1.65
N THR A 69 -12.48 -4.39 0.44
CA THR A 69 -12.16 -3.67 -0.82
C THR A 69 -13.25 -2.69 -1.23
N THR A 70 -14.46 -2.84 -0.71
CA THR A 70 -15.56 -1.90 -0.96
C THR A 70 -15.16 -0.49 -0.53
N ARG A 71 -15.27 0.46 -1.46
CA ARG A 71 -14.89 1.86 -1.23
C ARG A 71 -15.71 2.48 -0.10
N GLY A 72 -15.05 3.25 0.76
CA GLY A 72 -15.70 3.98 1.86
C GLY A 72 -15.93 3.17 3.13
N LYS A 73 -15.72 1.85 3.14
CA LYS A 73 -15.95 1.01 4.33
C LYS A 73 -14.74 0.91 5.24
N VAL A 74 -13.57 0.61 4.67
CA VAL A 74 -12.36 0.29 5.44
C VAL A 74 -11.24 1.28 5.12
N GLU A 75 -10.84 2.03 6.14
CA GLU A 75 -9.69 2.93 6.11
C GLU A 75 -8.39 2.16 5.82
N LYS A 76 -7.48 2.79 5.08
CA LYS A 76 -6.15 2.26 4.78
C LYS A 76 -5.14 3.36 5.06
N GLU A 77 -4.16 3.05 5.89
CA GLU A 77 -3.10 3.99 6.27
C GLU A 77 -1.79 3.63 5.61
N TYR A 78 -1.12 4.65 5.08
CA TYR A 78 0.14 4.54 4.41
C TYR A 78 1.16 5.46 5.06
N TYR A 79 2.37 4.96 5.28
CA TYR A 79 3.54 5.79 5.50
C TYR A 79 4.19 6.07 4.16
N VAL A 80 4.44 7.36 3.92
CA VAL A 80 4.88 7.88 2.64
C VAL A 80 6.14 8.69 2.85
N GLN A 81 7.25 8.21 2.29
CA GLN A 81 8.48 8.98 2.25
C GLN A 81 8.47 9.87 1.02
N LEU A 82 8.71 11.16 1.21
CA LEU A 82 8.61 12.17 0.17
C LEU A 82 9.99 12.62 -0.31
N ASP A 83 10.01 13.15 -1.53
CA ASP A 83 11.10 13.92 -2.06
C ASP A 83 10.88 15.41 -1.77
N GLY A 84 11.68 15.98 -0.87
CA GLY A 84 11.60 17.39 -0.47
C GLY A 84 10.86 17.62 0.85
N ALA A 85 11.13 18.76 1.48
CA ALA A 85 10.51 19.16 2.74
C ALA A 85 9.08 19.63 2.48
N ILE A 86 8.10 18.75 2.71
CA ILE A 86 6.68 19.08 2.54
C ILE A 86 6.26 20.22 3.46
N THR A 87 5.51 21.18 2.93
CA THR A 87 5.02 22.33 3.69
C THR A 87 3.65 22.06 4.31
N SER A 88 3.27 22.87 5.30
CA SER A 88 1.96 22.78 5.94
C SER A 88 0.82 23.02 4.94
N GLU A 89 1.00 23.94 3.98
CA GLU A 89 0.03 24.25 2.94
C GLU A 89 -0.18 23.05 2.00
N ALA A 90 0.90 22.34 1.66
CA ALA A 90 0.82 21.13 0.86
C ALA A 90 0.10 19.99 1.60
N ILE A 91 0.32 19.87 2.92
CA ILE A 91 -0.44 18.92 3.76
C ILE A 91 -1.93 19.28 3.76
N GLU A 92 -2.27 20.55 3.94
CA GLU A 92 -3.67 21.01 3.93
C GLU A 92 -4.34 20.75 2.57
N GLN A 93 -3.64 20.99 1.46
CA GLN A 93 -4.13 20.64 0.12
C GLN A 93 -4.44 19.14 0.01
N LEU A 94 -3.53 18.27 0.47
CA LEU A 94 -3.76 16.82 0.48
C LEU A 94 -4.98 16.44 1.34
N GLN A 95 -5.16 17.09 2.49
CA GLN A 95 -6.28 16.83 3.39
C GLN A 95 -7.63 17.24 2.79
N ASN A 96 -7.68 18.38 2.09
CA ASN A 96 -8.90 18.92 1.48
C ASN A 96 -9.26 18.26 0.14
N GLY A 97 -8.28 17.61 -0.50
CA GLY A 97 -8.44 16.91 -1.75
C GLY A 97 -7.72 17.62 -2.90
N VAL A 98 -7.07 16.83 -3.76
CA VAL A 98 -6.23 17.35 -4.84
C VAL A 98 -6.65 16.76 -6.18
N GLU A 99 -6.44 17.52 -7.25
CA GLU A 99 -6.68 17.02 -8.61
C GLU A 99 -5.58 16.04 -9.01
N ILE A 100 -5.98 14.82 -9.38
CA ILE A 100 -5.11 13.79 -9.93
C ILE A 100 -5.65 13.26 -11.26
N GLY A 101 -4.75 12.81 -12.13
CA GLY A 101 -5.11 12.13 -13.37
C GLY A 101 -5.43 10.65 -13.16
N PHE A 102 -6.53 10.17 -13.72
CA PHE A 102 -6.93 8.77 -13.74
C PHE A 102 -7.56 8.43 -15.10
N ASP A 103 -6.96 7.51 -15.86
CA ASP A 103 -7.41 7.09 -17.20
C ASP A 103 -7.73 8.27 -18.15
N GLY A 104 -6.82 9.26 -18.18
CA GLY A 104 -6.97 10.46 -18.99
C GLY A 104 -7.99 11.49 -18.45
N LYS A 105 -8.65 11.21 -17.33
CA LYS A 105 -9.62 12.11 -16.69
C LYS A 105 -9.03 12.77 -15.45
N LYS A 106 -9.43 14.01 -15.20
CA LYS A 106 -9.17 14.70 -13.94
C LYS A 106 -10.12 14.19 -12.86
N TYR A 107 -9.60 13.97 -11.66
CA TYR A 107 -10.36 13.49 -10.51
C TYR A 107 -9.90 14.25 -9.27
N ILE A 108 -10.83 14.87 -8.55
CA ILE A 108 -10.56 15.44 -7.23
C ILE A 108 -10.68 14.32 -6.20
N THR A 109 -9.62 14.09 -5.42
CA THR A 109 -9.64 13.09 -4.35
C THR A 109 -10.58 13.49 -3.24
N LYS A 110 -11.12 12.50 -2.52
CA LYS A 110 -11.89 12.78 -1.32
C LYS A 110 -10.99 13.38 -0.23
N PRO A 111 -11.57 14.17 0.70
CA PRO A 111 -10.84 14.59 1.89
C PRO A 111 -10.27 13.39 2.63
N CYS A 112 -9.06 13.57 3.19
CA CYS A 112 -8.33 12.49 3.85
C CYS A 112 -7.52 13.00 5.04
N LYS A 113 -7.04 12.07 5.87
CA LYS A 113 -6.17 12.43 7.00
C LYS A 113 -4.73 12.35 6.54
N VAL A 114 -4.01 13.46 6.67
CA VAL A 114 -2.56 13.52 6.41
C VAL A 114 -1.86 14.15 7.59
N LYS A 115 -0.75 13.56 8.03
CA LYS A 115 0.07 14.09 9.13
C LYS A 115 1.54 13.96 8.80
N LEU A 116 2.34 14.95 9.15
CA LEU A 116 3.78 14.78 9.24
C LEU A 116 4.09 13.83 10.40
N ILE A 117 4.99 12.87 10.17
CA ILE A 117 5.40 11.90 11.19
C ILE A 117 6.93 11.83 11.25
N ASP A 118 7.43 11.38 12.40
CA ASP A 118 8.85 11.03 12.53
C ASP A 118 9.20 9.86 11.60
N THR A 119 10.51 9.65 11.41
CA THR A 119 10.98 8.52 10.62
C THR A 119 10.51 7.22 11.27
N PRO A 120 9.67 6.43 10.59
CA PRO A 120 9.10 5.22 11.17
C PRO A 120 10.15 4.11 11.23
N ASP A 121 10.05 3.26 12.25
CA ASP A 121 10.84 2.04 12.36
C ASP A 121 10.30 0.98 11.38
N LEU A 122 10.72 1.09 10.12
CA LEU A 122 10.36 0.15 9.06
C LEU A 122 11.60 -0.61 8.62
N PRO A 123 11.50 -1.92 8.34
CA PRO A 123 12.64 -2.72 7.93
C PRO A 123 13.26 -2.17 6.64
N GLU A 124 14.56 -2.41 6.46
CA GLU A 124 15.25 -1.97 5.26
C GLU A 124 14.63 -2.58 4.02
N ARG A 125 14.44 -1.74 3.00
CA ARG A 125 13.93 -2.17 1.70
C ARG A 125 15.07 -2.69 0.83
N SER A 126 14.79 -3.73 0.05
CA SER A 126 15.73 -4.36 -0.90
C SER A 126 16.40 -3.43 -1.91
N LYS A 127 15.77 -2.30 -2.26
CA LYS A 127 16.32 -1.29 -3.15
C LYS A 127 16.54 0.02 -2.39
N LYS A 128 17.79 0.49 -2.40
CA LYS A 128 18.18 1.81 -1.89
C LYS A 128 17.33 2.91 -2.54
N ILE A 129 16.89 3.85 -1.72
CA ILE A 129 15.99 4.92 -2.14
C ILE A 129 16.80 6.04 -2.75
N ARG A 130 17.65 6.69 -1.95
CA ARG A 130 18.66 7.68 -2.35
C ARG A 130 19.58 8.03 -1.18
N ASP A 131 20.68 8.71 -1.47
CA ASP A 131 21.62 9.24 -0.48
C ASP A 131 21.08 10.56 0.13
N ALA A 132 21.35 10.78 1.42
CA ALA A 132 20.98 11.98 2.18
C ALA A 132 21.49 13.30 1.57
N ARG A 133 22.53 13.26 0.72
CA ARG A 133 23.03 14.44 0.00
C ARG A 133 22.03 15.07 -0.98
N HIS A 134 20.96 14.36 -1.35
CA HIS A 134 19.98 14.82 -2.34
C HIS A 134 18.80 15.58 -1.72
N GLY A 135 18.96 16.08 -0.49
CA GLY A 135 17.96 16.86 0.21
C GLY A 135 17.07 16.03 1.14
N PRO A 136 16.14 16.69 1.86
CA PRO A 136 15.33 16.06 2.89
C PRO A 136 14.36 15.02 2.33
N THR A 137 14.07 14.01 3.15
CA THR A 137 13.11 12.94 2.82
C THR A 137 12.14 12.71 3.98
N PRO A 138 11.26 13.68 4.29
CA PRO A 138 10.34 13.55 5.41
C PRO A 138 9.32 12.43 5.16
N TRP A 139 8.69 12.01 6.24
CA TRP A 139 7.62 11.03 6.22
C TRP A 139 6.29 11.69 6.56
N ILE A 140 5.24 11.28 5.85
CA ILE A 140 3.87 11.59 6.21
C ILE A 140 3.08 10.29 6.37
N SER A 141 2.07 10.31 7.26
CA SER A 141 1.00 9.33 7.23
C SER A 141 -0.15 9.85 6.36
N VAL A 142 -0.72 8.97 5.54
CA VAL A 142 -1.86 9.25 4.68
C VAL A 142 -2.91 8.16 4.90
N THR A 143 -4.08 8.53 5.42
CA THR A 143 -5.21 7.61 5.63
C THR A 143 -6.30 7.87 4.62
N LEU A 144 -6.62 6.88 3.80
CA LEU A 144 -7.62 6.94 2.74
C LEU A 144 -8.76 5.94 2.97
N THR A 145 -9.97 6.34 2.57
CA THR A 145 -11.13 5.43 2.46
C THR A 145 -11.43 5.01 1.01
N GLU A 146 -10.62 5.51 0.06
CA GLU A 146 -10.66 5.14 -1.34
C GLU A 146 -9.34 4.51 -1.81
N GLY A 147 -9.37 3.87 -2.99
CA GLY A 147 -8.25 3.09 -3.52
C GLY A 147 -8.13 3.21 -5.03
N LYS A 148 -7.95 4.43 -5.55
CA LYS A 148 -7.70 4.65 -6.99
C LYS A 148 -6.28 4.22 -7.37
N PHE A 149 -6.07 3.90 -8.64
CA PHE A 149 -4.76 3.44 -9.13
C PHE A 149 -3.66 4.47 -8.86
N ARG A 150 -2.64 4.06 -8.09
CA ARG A 150 -1.48 4.88 -7.67
C ARG A 150 -1.87 6.19 -6.95
N GLN A 151 -3.02 6.21 -6.28
CA GLN A 151 -3.62 7.42 -5.72
C GLN A 151 -2.64 8.24 -4.87
N VAL A 152 -2.07 7.67 -3.81
CA VAL A 152 -1.15 8.38 -2.90
C VAL A 152 0.02 8.99 -3.68
N ARG A 153 0.63 8.21 -4.59
CA ARG A 153 1.77 8.69 -5.39
C ARG A 153 1.40 9.86 -6.29
N LYS A 154 0.20 9.84 -6.87
CA LYS A 154 -0.31 10.93 -7.70
C LYS A 154 -0.63 12.16 -6.85
N MET A 155 -1.23 11.98 -5.68
CA MET A 155 -1.56 13.06 -4.76
C MET A 155 -0.30 13.81 -4.33
N THR A 156 0.72 13.11 -3.81
CA THR A 156 1.93 13.79 -3.33
C THR A 156 2.70 14.45 -4.48
N SER A 157 2.71 13.85 -5.68
CA SER A 157 3.27 14.49 -6.87
C SER A 157 2.49 15.73 -7.32
N ALA A 158 1.16 15.76 -7.18
CA ALA A 158 0.33 16.91 -7.57
C ALA A 158 0.63 18.15 -6.71
N VAL A 159 1.00 17.95 -5.44
CA VAL A 159 1.42 19.04 -4.54
C VAL A 159 2.94 19.31 -4.56
N GLY A 160 3.68 18.71 -5.50
CA GLY A 160 5.11 18.99 -5.70
C GLY A 160 6.09 18.12 -4.90
N PHE A 161 5.63 17.10 -4.16
CA PHE A 161 6.46 16.24 -3.32
C PHE A 161 6.34 14.76 -3.73
N PRO A 162 7.05 14.30 -4.78
CA PRO A 162 6.96 12.94 -5.26
C PRO A 162 7.22 11.86 -4.20
N THR A 163 6.46 10.76 -4.23
CA THR A 163 6.65 9.63 -3.31
C THR A 163 7.89 8.79 -3.65
N LEU A 164 8.83 8.69 -2.72
CA LEU A 164 10.02 7.83 -2.80
C LEU A 164 9.74 6.39 -2.34
N ARG A 165 9.12 6.23 -1.17
CA ARG A 165 8.73 4.95 -0.56
C ARG A 165 7.29 5.02 -0.08
N LEU A 166 6.55 3.93 -0.28
CA LEU A 166 5.15 3.83 0.08
C LEU A 166 4.92 2.48 0.76
N VAL A 167 4.58 2.53 2.04
CA VAL A 167 4.34 1.34 2.86
C VAL A 167 2.94 1.43 3.43
N ARG A 168 2.07 0.46 3.12
CA ARG A 168 0.77 0.36 3.79
C ARG A 168 1.00 -0.24 5.18
N VAL A 169 0.60 0.46 6.21
CA VAL A 169 0.84 0.04 7.61
C VAL A 169 -0.43 -0.40 8.32
N ARG A 170 -1.62 -0.07 7.78
CA ARG A 170 -2.90 -0.44 8.37
C ARG A 170 -3.99 -0.65 7.33
N VAL A 171 -4.86 -1.62 7.57
CA VAL A 171 -6.13 -1.85 6.85
C VAL A 171 -7.20 -2.11 7.90
N GLY A 172 -8.14 -1.18 8.08
CA GLY A 172 -9.11 -1.25 9.18
C GLY A 172 -8.40 -1.25 10.53
N ASP A 173 -8.65 -2.28 11.32
CA ASP A 173 -8.02 -2.48 12.64
C ASP A 173 -6.76 -3.35 12.57
N ILE A 174 -6.43 -3.89 11.40
CA ILE A 174 -5.24 -4.73 11.19
C ILE A 174 -4.03 -3.83 10.95
N LEU A 175 -3.03 -3.98 11.82
CA LEU A 175 -1.75 -3.27 11.79
C LEU A 175 -0.64 -4.15 11.22
N LEU A 176 0.32 -3.53 10.53
CA LEU A 176 1.56 -4.19 10.09
C LEU A 176 2.44 -4.61 11.28
N GLY A 177 2.42 -3.82 12.36
CA GLY A 177 3.21 -4.09 13.55
C GLY A 177 4.71 -4.17 13.27
N ASN A 178 5.37 -5.17 13.86
CA ASN A 178 6.80 -5.43 13.76
C ASN A 178 7.19 -6.43 12.65
N MET A 179 6.27 -6.70 11.71
CA MET A 179 6.50 -7.68 10.65
C MET A 179 7.72 -7.33 9.80
N GLN A 180 8.53 -8.33 9.51
CA GLN A 180 9.70 -8.21 8.63
C GLN A 180 9.29 -8.34 7.17
N VAL A 181 10.15 -7.85 6.26
CA VAL A 181 9.89 -7.89 4.82
C VAL A 181 9.72 -9.33 4.34
N GLY A 182 8.57 -9.64 3.74
CA GLY A 182 8.25 -10.98 3.22
C GLY A 182 7.64 -11.92 4.25
N GLU A 183 7.52 -11.49 5.52
CA GLU A 183 6.87 -12.28 6.56
C GLU A 183 5.38 -12.52 6.22
N VAL A 184 4.94 -13.74 6.51
CA VAL A 184 3.57 -14.23 6.32
C VAL A 184 3.09 -14.78 7.65
N ARG A 185 1.90 -14.35 8.08
CA ARG A 185 1.21 -14.87 9.27
C ARG A 185 -0.17 -15.35 8.85
N GLU A 186 -0.47 -16.62 9.13
CA GLU A 186 -1.84 -17.13 9.06
C GLU A 186 -2.62 -16.64 10.28
N VAL A 187 -3.87 -16.26 10.07
CA VAL A 187 -4.77 -15.77 11.11
C VAL A 187 -6.12 -16.44 10.97
N GLU A 188 -6.85 -16.54 12.07
CA GLU A 188 -8.18 -17.17 12.07
C GLU A 188 -9.19 -16.30 11.30
N GLU A 189 -9.15 -14.98 11.48
CA GLU A 189 -10.11 -14.03 10.91
C GLU A 189 -9.45 -12.70 10.50
N LEU A 190 -10.06 -11.99 9.55
CA LEU A 190 -9.65 -10.62 9.14
C LEU A 190 -10.67 -9.54 9.50
N ILE A 191 -11.89 -9.95 9.88
CA ILE A 191 -13.04 -9.10 10.22
C ILE A 191 -13.82 -9.81 11.32
#